data_AF-A0AA96CX82-F1
#
_entry.id   AF-A0AA96CX82-F1
#
_cell.length_a   1.000
_cell.length_b   1.000
_cell.length_c   1.000
_cell.angle_alpha   90.00
_cell.angle_beta   90.00
_cell.angle_gamma   90.00
#
_symmetry.space_group_name_H-M   'P 1'
#
loop_
_entity.id
_entity.type
_entity.pdbx_description
1 polymer ?
#
loop_
_entity_poly.entity_id
_entity_poly.type
_entity_poly.pdbx_seq_one_letter_code
_entity_poly.pdbx_strand_id
1 'polypeptide(L)'
;MANFKDGVIRDGNSLGSGQALGNIKDGIIRNGSSKGAGKAILNVKGDTVRDGSSLGAGKTIGKISDFTIKGMERELDPEIVATYHFLIKKIV
;
A
#
# COMPACT_ATOMS: atom_id res chain seq x y z
N MET A 1 13.34 2.49 -7.68
CA MET A 1 13.26 1.93 -6.31
C MET A 1 11.88 2.26 -5.79
N ALA A 2 11.18 1.33 -5.17
CA ALA A 2 9.99 1.68 -4.40
C ALA A 2 10.37 2.69 -3.32
N ASN A 3 9.68 3.83 -3.26
CA ASN A 3 9.93 4.85 -2.26
C ASN A 3 8.86 4.75 -1.16
N PHE A 4 9.07 3.76 -0.29
CA PHE A 4 8.27 3.50 0.89
C PHE A 4 9.14 3.74 2.13
N LYS A 5 8.68 4.60 3.05
CA LYS A 5 9.39 4.89 4.29
C LYS A 5 8.41 5.15 5.41
N ASP A 6 8.61 4.48 6.55
CA ASP A 6 7.83 4.65 7.78
C ASP A 6 6.31 4.57 7.57
N GLY A 7 5.84 3.67 6.69
CA GLY A 7 4.42 3.50 6.38
C GLY A 7 3.86 4.48 5.35
N VAL A 8 4.68 5.32 4.72
CA VAL A 8 4.26 6.33 3.72
C VAL A 8 4.93 6.05 2.37
N ILE A 9 4.13 6.11 1.29
CA ILE A 9 4.58 5.91 -0.09
C ILE A 9 4.73 7.30 -0.73
N ARG A 10 5.86 7.55 -1.40
CA ARG A 10 6.18 8.84 -2.03
C ARG A 10 6.64 8.70 -3.47
N ASP A 11 6.56 9.78 -4.24
CA ASP A 11 6.93 9.83 -5.67
C ASP A 11 8.39 10.24 -5.96
N GLY A 12 9.19 10.49 -4.92
CA GLY A 12 10.58 10.91 -5.07
C GLY A 12 11.53 9.78 -5.49
N ASN A 13 12.67 10.15 -6.08
CA ASN A 13 13.71 9.21 -6.52
C ASN A 13 14.68 8.77 -5.40
N SER A 14 14.44 9.19 -4.16
CA SER A 14 15.27 8.83 -2.99
C SER A 14 14.38 8.48 -1.81
N LEU A 15 14.85 7.59 -0.94
CA LEU A 15 14.06 7.08 0.17
C LEU A 15 13.56 8.22 1.08
N GLY A 16 12.23 8.35 1.17
CA GLY A 16 11.57 9.37 1.99
C GLY A 16 11.46 10.76 1.34
N SER A 17 11.96 10.96 0.12
CA SER A 17 11.80 12.22 -0.61
C SER A 17 10.52 12.24 -1.46
N GLY A 18 10.10 13.42 -1.92
CA GLY A 18 8.92 13.58 -2.78
C GLY A 18 7.60 13.73 -2.04
N GLN A 19 6.54 13.92 -2.82
CA GLN A 19 5.17 14.07 -2.33
C GLN A 19 4.63 12.72 -1.84
N ALA A 20 3.90 12.74 -0.73
CA ALA A 20 3.22 11.56 -0.23
C ALA A 20 2.00 11.23 -1.09
N LEU A 21 1.96 10.03 -1.62
CA LEU A 21 0.85 9.53 -2.46
C LEU A 21 -0.19 8.78 -1.63
N GLY A 22 0.24 8.15 -0.54
CA GLY A 22 -0.60 7.38 0.35
C GLY A 22 0.18 6.75 1.49
N ASN A 23 -0.50 5.96 2.30
CA ASN A 23 0.07 5.33 3.47
C ASN A 23 -0.58 3.98 3.80
N ILE A 24 0.08 3.22 4.67
CA ILE A 24 -0.37 1.93 5.18
C ILE A 24 -0.18 1.91 6.69
N LYS A 25 -1.23 1.48 7.39
CA LYS A 25 -1.21 1.25 8.84
C LYS A 25 -2.12 0.09 9.18
N ASP A 26 -1.58 -0.89 9.89
CA ASP A 26 -2.27 -2.08 10.40
C ASP A 26 -3.01 -2.86 9.30
N GLY A 27 -2.34 -3.04 8.15
CA GLY A 27 -2.91 -3.74 6.99
C GLY A 27 -3.95 -2.95 6.19
N ILE A 28 -4.25 -1.70 6.57
CA ILE A 28 -5.19 -0.81 5.89
C ILE A 28 -4.45 0.27 5.10
N ILE A 29 -4.69 0.31 3.79
CA ILE A 29 -4.09 1.23 2.83
C ILE A 29 -4.99 2.47 2.70
N ARG A 30 -4.39 3.65 2.77
CA ARG A 30 -5.08 4.94 2.83
C ARG A 30 -4.47 5.95 1.87
N ASN A 31 -5.27 6.92 1.43
CA ASN A 31 -4.87 7.98 0.50
C ASN A 31 -4.38 9.28 1.18
N GLY A 32 -4.14 9.27 2.49
CA GLY A 32 -3.61 10.43 3.21
C GLY A 32 -2.09 10.54 3.14
N SER A 33 -1.57 11.74 3.40
CA SER A 33 -0.14 12.05 3.30
C SER A 33 0.72 11.58 4.49
N SER A 34 0.11 11.03 5.54
CA SER A 34 0.78 10.60 6.78
C SER A 34 0.23 9.26 7.27
N LYS A 35 1.05 8.46 7.96
CA LYS A 35 0.68 7.12 8.44
C LYS A 35 -0.61 7.14 9.28
N GLY A 36 -1.62 6.41 8.82
CA GLY A 36 -2.94 6.32 9.46
C GLY A 36 -3.93 7.42 9.08
N ALA A 37 -3.52 8.44 8.32
CA ALA A 37 -4.38 9.53 7.87
C ALA A 37 -5.07 9.22 6.53
N GLY A 38 -6.16 9.94 6.25
CA GLY A 38 -6.91 9.84 5.00
C GLY A 38 -7.92 8.70 4.99
N LYS A 39 -8.60 8.55 3.84
CA LYS A 39 -9.62 7.54 3.62
C LYS A 39 -8.97 6.18 3.37
N ALA A 40 -9.48 5.15 4.03
CA ALA A 40 -9.14 3.76 3.72
C ALA A 40 -9.71 3.37 2.35
N ILE A 41 -8.86 2.82 1.49
CA ILE A 41 -9.19 2.46 0.11
C ILE A 41 -9.01 0.97 -0.16
N LEU A 42 -8.10 0.30 0.55
CA LEU A 42 -7.84 -1.12 0.43
C LEU A 42 -7.45 -1.69 1.80
N ASN A 43 -7.56 -3.00 1.96
CA ASN A 43 -6.99 -3.73 3.08
C ASN A 43 -6.40 -5.08 2.65
N VAL A 44 -5.39 -5.53 3.38
CA VAL A 44 -4.76 -6.84 3.19
C VAL A 44 -5.02 -7.69 4.43
N LYS A 45 -5.63 -8.87 4.24
CA LYS A 45 -5.90 -9.84 5.31
C LYS A 45 -5.61 -11.25 4.81
N GLY A 46 -4.68 -11.93 5.48
CA GLY A 46 -4.15 -13.21 5.01
C GLY A 46 -3.47 -13.02 3.65
N ASP A 47 -3.76 -13.90 2.69
CA ASP A 47 -3.25 -13.83 1.32
C ASP A 47 -4.09 -12.96 0.36
N THR A 48 -5.11 -12.27 0.87
CA THR A 48 -6.09 -11.54 0.05
C THR A 48 -5.98 -10.01 0.18
N VAL A 49 -6.19 -9.33 -0.95
CA VAL A 49 -6.39 -7.87 -1.04
C VAL A 49 -7.87 -7.58 -1.23
N ARG A 50 -8.39 -6.59 -0.52
CA ARG A 50 -9.83 -6.26 -0.45
C ARG A 50 -10.08 -4.76 -0.56
N ASP A 51 -11.27 -4.38 -1.03
CA ASP A 51 -11.70 -2.99 -1.26
C ASP A 51 -12.47 -2.34 -0.09
N GLY A 52 -12.56 -3.03 1.05
CA GLY A 52 -13.23 -2.50 2.24
C GLY A 52 -12.37 -1.52 3.04
N SER A 53 -13.03 -0.64 3.79
CA SER A 53 -12.39 0.40 4.62
C SER A 53 -11.83 -0.10 5.96
N SER A 54 -12.10 -1.36 6.33
CA SER A 54 -11.66 -2.00 7.58
C SER A 54 -11.00 -3.35 7.29
N LEU A 55 -10.12 -3.80 8.17
CA LEU A 55 -9.35 -5.02 7.98
C LEU A 55 -10.25 -6.25 7.80
N GLY A 56 -10.16 -6.90 6.64
CA GLY A 56 -10.97 -8.06 6.26
C GLY A 56 -12.35 -7.75 5.69
N ALA A 57 -12.77 -6.49 5.66
CA ALA A 57 -14.04 -6.09 5.06
C ALA A 57 -13.91 -5.91 3.54
N GLY A 58 -15.06 -5.87 2.86
CA GLY A 58 -15.14 -5.66 1.42
C GLY A 58 -14.94 -6.93 0.58
N LYS A 59 -14.99 -6.76 -0.73
CA LYS A 59 -14.81 -7.80 -1.73
C LYS A 59 -13.32 -8.08 -1.92
N THR A 60 -12.96 -9.35 -2.12
CA THR A 60 -11.61 -9.72 -2.57
C THR A 60 -11.39 -9.25 -4.01
N ILE A 61 -10.33 -8.49 -4.24
CA ILE A 61 -9.95 -7.95 -5.55
C ILE A 61 -8.70 -8.61 -6.15
N GLY A 62 -7.98 -9.40 -5.36
CA GLY A 62 -6.78 -10.13 -5.80
C GLY A 62 -6.07 -10.83 -4.66
N LYS A 63 -4.98 -11.52 -4.99
CA LYS A 63 -4.06 -12.12 -4.02
C LYS A 63 -2.82 -11.26 -3.87
N ILE A 64 -2.16 -11.34 -2.72
CA ILE A 64 -0.89 -10.64 -2.48
C ILE A 64 0.19 -10.99 -3.53
N SER A 65 0.19 -12.24 -4.00
CA SER A 65 1.13 -12.75 -5.01
C SER A 65 1.01 -12.06 -6.37
N ASP A 66 -0.10 -11.37 -6.63
CA ASP A 66 -0.33 -10.62 -7.86
C ASP A 66 0.43 -9.26 -7.86
N PHE A 67 0.98 -8.86 -6.70
CA PHE A 67 1.62 -7.57 -6.48
C PHE A 67 3.08 -7.77 -6.06
N THR A 68 3.99 -7.74 -7.03
CA THR A 68 5.43 -7.91 -6.78
C THR A 68 6.22 -6.70 -7.26
N ILE A 69 7.15 -6.22 -6.44
CA ILE A 69 8.06 -5.12 -6.79
C ILE A 69 9.49 -5.54 -6.46
N LYS A 70 10.37 -5.48 -7.47
CA LYS A 70 11.79 -5.76 -7.28
C LYS A 70 12.41 -4.79 -6.26
N GLY A 71 13.09 -5.33 -5.26
CA GLY A 71 13.70 -4.57 -4.16
C GLY A 71 12.80 -4.34 -2.95
N MET A 72 11.58 -4.88 -2.91
CA MET A 72 10.69 -4.87 -1.74
C MET A 72 10.48 -6.27 -1.14
N GLU A 73 11.29 -7.26 -1.51
CA GLU A 73 11.09 -8.66 -1.11
C GLU A 73 11.22 -8.91 0.39
N ARG A 74 11.70 -7.92 1.15
CA ARG A 74 11.83 -7.96 2.63
C ARG A 74 10.78 -7.12 3.36
N GLU A 75 9.96 -6.36 2.64
CA GLU A 75 8.88 -5.55 3.21
C GLU A 75 7.64 -6.43 3.49
N LEU A 76 6.71 -5.95 4.30
CA LEU A 76 5.50 -6.70 4.61
C LEU A 76 4.55 -6.69 3.40
N ASP A 77 3.81 -7.78 3.19
CA ASP A 77 2.86 -7.90 2.07
C ASP A 77 1.91 -6.69 1.92
N PRO A 78 1.31 -6.13 3.00
CA PRO A 78 0.45 -4.96 2.87
C PRO A 78 1.18 -3.71 2.36
N GLU A 79 2.48 -3.60 2.64
CA GLU A 79 3.34 -2.49 2.22
C GLU A 79 3.69 -2.61 0.74
N ILE A 80 3.95 -3.83 0.26
CA ILE A 80 4.15 -4.13 -1.16
C ILE A 80 2.89 -3.80 -1.95
N VAL A 81 1.71 -4.25 -1.50
CA VAL A 81 0.43 -3.98 -2.15
C VAL A 81 0.14 -2.47 -2.19
N ALA A 82 0.34 -1.77 -1.06
CA ALA A 82 0.16 -0.32 -1.00
C ALA A 82 1.07 0.39 -2.01
N THR A 83 2.34 0.01 -2.03
CA THR A 83 3.33 0.61 -2.92
C THR A 83 3.02 0.34 -4.38
N TYR A 84 2.57 -0.87 -4.71
CA TYR A 84 2.14 -1.22 -6.06
C TYR A 84 0.98 -0.36 -6.52
N HIS A 85 -0.03 -0.18 -5.67
CA HIS A 85 -1.20 0.65 -5.97
C HIS A 85 -0.81 2.10 -6.32
N PHE A 86 0.11 2.70 -5.56
CA PHE A 86 0.46 4.12 -5.72
C PHE A 86 1.55 4.38 -6.75
N LEU A 87 2.53 3.48 -6.93
CA LEU A 87 3.70 3.72 -7.78
C LEU A 87 3.70 2.93 -9.10
N ILE A 88 2.99 1.81 -9.17
CA ILE A 88 3.05 0.90 -10.32
C ILE A 88 1.74 0.94 -11.11
N LYS A 89 0.63 0.58 -10.47
CA LYS A 89 -0.69 0.57 -11.10
C LYS A 89 -1.78 0.68 -10.05
N LYS A 90 -2.62 1.71 -10.21
CA LYS A 90 -3.83 1.90 -9.41
C LYS A 90 -4.79 0.72 -9.60
N ILE A 91 -5.20 0.11 -8.49
CA ILE A 91 -6.02 -1.12 -8.45
C ILE A 91 -7.50 -0.80 -8.20
N VAL A 92 -7.78 0.33 -7.54
CA VAL A 92 -9.13 0.88 -7.23
C VAL A 92 -9.15 2.38 -7.41
#